data_AF-A0A1F8PPM8-F1
#
_entry.id   AF-A0A1F8PPM8-F1
#
_cell.length_a   1.000
_cell.length_b   1.000
_cell.length_c   1.000
_cell.angle_alpha   90.00
_cell.angle_beta   90.00
_cell.angle_gamma   90.00
#
_symmetry.space_group_name_H-M   'P 1'
#
loop_
_entity.id
_entity.type
_entity.pdbx_description
1 polymer ?
#
loop_
_entity_poly.entity_id
_entity_poly.type
_entity_poly.pdbx_seq_one_letter_code
_entity_poly.pdbx_strand_id
1 'polypeptide(L)'
;MTNGINEDMEKVVQSLKANRFTHVEFVKDGSTAAKLVLGMIPQDAQVGIGGSTSVRQIGILEQLRKRGTVIINDAESSEITFDDLMRRTLRSDVLLASSNAVTLDGKLVNIDGMGNRVAGMVFGPKKVILVIGQNKVVRDTDEAIDRIKNVIAPCHARYYGTKTPCATTGHCTDCNSPSRICRITTIIEKKPMFTDVVILLVGEDLGLGWDPDWTAERRERIASVYRETRKRYAPASRRLLE
;
A
#
# COMPACT_ATOMS: atom_id res chain seq x y z
N MET A 1 3.74 -24.89 8.87
CA MET A 1 3.03 -23.65 8.49
C MET A 1 3.69 -22.87 7.34
N THR A 2 4.96 -23.14 7.00
CA THR A 2 5.66 -22.48 5.87
C THR A 2 5.21 -22.95 4.48
N ASN A 3 4.80 -24.21 4.31
CA ASN A 3 4.40 -24.74 3.00
C ASN A 3 3.11 -24.12 2.46
N GLY A 4 2.07 -23.94 3.30
CA GLY A 4 0.79 -23.37 2.86
C GLY A 4 0.88 -21.90 2.45
N ILE A 5 1.73 -21.10 3.09
CA ILE A 5 1.95 -19.70 2.71
C ILE A 5 2.59 -19.64 1.31
N ASN A 6 3.59 -20.46 1.03
CA ASN A 6 4.23 -20.47 -0.29
C ASN A 6 3.26 -20.93 -1.40
N GLU A 7 2.43 -21.94 -1.12
CA GLU A 7 1.39 -22.40 -2.06
C GLU A 7 0.36 -21.29 -2.37
N ASP A 8 -0.08 -20.54 -1.36
CA ASP A 8 -0.98 -19.40 -1.55
C ASP A 8 -0.31 -18.28 -2.37
N MET A 9 0.97 -17.99 -2.11
CA MET A 9 1.70 -16.97 -2.87
C MET A 9 1.85 -17.37 -4.35
N GLU A 10 2.20 -18.62 -4.64
CA GLU A 10 2.28 -19.13 -6.01
C GLU A 10 0.93 -19.03 -6.73
N LYS A 11 -0.16 -19.42 -6.05
CA LYS A 11 -1.53 -19.28 -6.58
C LYS A 11 -1.89 -17.84 -6.90
N VAL A 12 -1.56 -16.89 -6.01
CA VAL A 12 -1.81 -15.46 -6.24
C VAL A 12 -1.00 -14.95 -7.44
N VAL A 13 0.27 -15.37 -7.59
CA VAL A 13 1.09 -15.01 -8.76
C VAL A 13 0.42 -15.46 -10.05
N GLN A 14 -0.04 -16.72 -10.12
CA GLN A 14 -0.71 -17.23 -11.32
C GLN A 14 -2.01 -16.50 -11.61
N SER A 15 -2.82 -16.22 -10.59
CA SER A 15 -4.10 -15.54 -10.74
C SER A 15 -3.92 -14.09 -11.21
N LEU A 16 -2.94 -13.36 -10.66
CA LEU A 16 -2.60 -12.03 -11.15
C LEU A 16 -2.13 -12.05 -12.61
N LYS A 17 -1.31 -13.02 -13.01
CA LYS A 17 -0.90 -13.18 -14.42
C LYS A 17 -2.10 -13.48 -15.33
N ALA A 18 -3.03 -14.33 -14.90
CA ALA A 18 -4.28 -14.59 -15.61
C ALA A 18 -5.12 -13.31 -15.77
N ASN A 19 -5.08 -12.42 -14.77
CA ASN A 19 -5.70 -11.09 -14.79
C ASN A 19 -4.89 -10.02 -15.55
N ARG A 20 -4.00 -10.45 -16.45
CA ARG A 20 -3.20 -9.63 -17.38
C ARG A 20 -2.12 -8.77 -16.72
N PHE A 21 -1.83 -8.96 -15.43
CA PHE A 21 -0.64 -8.38 -14.82
C PHE A 21 0.59 -9.15 -15.33
N THR A 22 1.29 -8.59 -16.31
CA THR A 22 2.39 -9.29 -17.03
C THR A 22 3.67 -9.41 -16.22
N HIS A 23 3.88 -8.52 -15.24
CA HIS A 23 5.07 -8.48 -14.39
C HIS A 23 4.67 -8.75 -12.93
N VAL A 24 4.70 -10.03 -12.54
CA VAL A 24 4.34 -10.47 -11.20
C VAL A 24 5.39 -11.45 -10.70
N GLU A 25 6.00 -11.12 -9.56
CA GLU A 25 7.05 -11.93 -8.93
C GLU A 25 6.79 -12.08 -7.44
N PHE A 26 7.17 -13.23 -6.90
CA PHE A 26 7.23 -13.50 -5.46
C PHE A 26 8.69 -13.55 -5.03
N VAL A 27 9.02 -12.81 -3.98
CA VAL A 27 10.36 -12.78 -3.39
C VAL A 27 10.28 -13.06 -1.89
N LYS A 28 11.35 -13.66 -1.36
CA LYS A 28 11.39 -14.10 0.04
C LYS A 28 11.37 -12.94 1.03
N ASP A 29 12.07 -11.85 0.74
CA ASP A 29 12.33 -10.76 1.69
C ASP A 29 12.34 -9.38 1.03
N GLY A 30 12.19 -8.35 1.87
CA GLY A 30 12.13 -6.96 1.47
C GLY A 30 13.44 -6.44 0.88
N SER A 31 14.59 -6.98 1.27
CA SER A 31 15.90 -6.61 0.71
C SER A 31 15.98 -6.99 -0.78
N THR A 32 15.53 -8.19 -1.10
CA THR A 32 15.43 -8.69 -2.47
C THR A 32 14.41 -7.87 -3.27
N ALA A 33 13.25 -7.58 -2.68
CA ALA A 33 12.25 -6.70 -3.28
C ALA A 33 12.84 -5.32 -3.62
N ALA A 34 13.57 -4.68 -2.70
CA ALA A 34 14.18 -3.37 -2.93
C ALA A 34 15.17 -3.38 -4.08
N LYS A 35 16.04 -4.40 -4.18
CA LYS A 35 16.98 -4.53 -5.30
C LYS A 35 16.26 -4.63 -6.65
N LEU A 36 15.21 -5.46 -6.73
CA LEU A 36 14.42 -5.60 -7.95
C LEU A 36 13.71 -4.29 -8.31
N VAL A 37 13.04 -3.65 -7.35
CA VAL A 37 12.39 -2.35 -7.56
C VAL A 37 13.39 -1.33 -8.08
N LEU A 38 14.59 -1.24 -7.47
CA LEU A 38 15.61 -0.29 -7.89
C LEU A 38 16.04 -0.53 -9.34
N GLY A 39 16.27 -1.79 -9.73
CA GLY A 39 16.64 -2.17 -11.10
C GLY A 39 15.54 -1.92 -12.14
N MET A 40 14.27 -1.88 -11.72
CA MET A 40 13.12 -1.62 -12.58
C MET A 40 12.86 -0.12 -12.82
N ILE A 41 13.49 0.77 -12.06
CA ILE A 41 13.31 2.22 -12.17
C ILE A 41 14.43 2.81 -13.02
N PRO A 42 14.12 3.50 -14.14
CA PRO A 42 15.12 4.20 -14.95
C PRO A 42 15.97 5.19 -14.13
N GLN A 43 17.20 5.45 -14.58
CA GLN A 43 18.16 6.31 -13.88
C GLN A 43 17.65 7.75 -13.73
N ASP A 44 17.01 8.27 -14.77
CA ASP A 44 16.50 9.64 -14.93
C ASP A 44 15.02 9.81 -14.55
N ALA A 45 14.36 8.73 -14.12
CA ALA A 45 12.94 8.76 -13.75
C ALA A 45 12.69 9.58 -12.47
N GLN A 46 11.62 10.35 -12.47
CA GLN A 46 11.01 10.90 -11.26
C GLN A 46 10.11 9.84 -10.62
N VAL A 47 10.32 9.57 -9.33
CA VAL A 47 9.63 8.52 -8.60
C VAL A 47 8.64 9.12 -7.60
N GLY A 48 7.36 8.86 -7.81
CA GLY A 48 6.29 9.20 -6.87
C GLY A 48 6.10 8.14 -5.79
N ILE A 49 5.90 8.55 -4.53
CA ILE A 49 5.57 7.64 -3.43
C ILE A 49 4.10 7.81 -3.03
N GLY A 50 3.28 6.78 -3.26
CA GLY A 50 1.83 6.79 -2.96
C GLY A 50 1.48 6.53 -1.49
N GLY A 51 2.21 7.12 -0.54
CA GLY A 51 1.95 6.97 0.91
C GLY A 51 2.11 5.54 1.45
N SER A 52 2.87 4.69 0.76
CA SER A 52 2.95 3.25 1.06
C SER A 52 3.98 2.94 2.16
N THR A 53 3.50 2.46 3.31
CA THR A 53 4.38 1.94 4.38
C THR A 53 5.19 0.72 3.92
N SER A 54 4.60 -0.17 3.10
CA SER A 54 5.32 -1.35 2.59
C SER A 54 6.55 -0.97 1.77
N VAL A 55 6.43 0.07 0.92
CA VAL A 55 7.55 0.60 0.12
C VAL A 55 8.64 1.18 1.04
N ARG A 56 8.27 1.86 2.13
CA ARG A 56 9.26 2.40 3.07
C ARG A 56 9.99 1.31 3.86
N GLN A 57 9.28 0.27 4.26
CA GLN A 57 9.84 -0.82 5.07
C GLN A 57 10.91 -1.63 4.34
N ILE A 58 10.80 -1.77 3.02
CA ILE A 58 11.85 -2.44 2.23
C ILE A 58 13.13 -1.58 2.06
N GLY A 59 13.12 -0.33 2.54
CA GLY A 59 14.31 0.54 2.54
C GLY A 59 14.68 1.16 1.19
N ILE A 60 13.82 1.04 0.17
CA ILE A 60 14.11 1.51 -1.20
C ILE A 60 14.31 3.02 -1.30
N LEU A 61 13.66 3.82 -0.47
CA LEU A 61 13.79 5.29 -0.50
C LEU A 61 15.24 5.72 -0.28
N GLU A 62 15.95 5.08 0.64
CA GLU A 62 17.35 5.42 0.91
C GLU A 62 18.26 5.06 -0.27
N GLN A 63 17.98 3.93 -0.93
CA GLN A 63 18.73 3.53 -2.13
C GLN A 63 18.47 4.48 -3.30
N LEU A 64 17.23 4.94 -3.48
CA LEU A 64 16.88 5.94 -4.49
C LEU A 64 17.57 7.28 -4.24
N ARG A 65 17.64 7.73 -2.99
CA ARG A 65 18.40 8.95 -2.63
C ARG A 65 19.88 8.80 -2.93
N LYS A 66 20.50 7.69 -2.53
CA LYS A 66 21.92 7.40 -2.83
C LYS A 66 22.21 7.34 -4.33
N ARG A 67 21.25 6.87 -5.13
CA ARG A 67 21.33 6.86 -6.60
C ARG A 67 21.18 8.25 -7.23
N GLY A 68 20.73 9.25 -6.48
CA GLY A 68 20.43 10.59 -7.00
C GLY A 68 19.08 10.69 -7.70
N THR A 69 18.16 9.74 -7.48
CA THR A 69 16.83 9.76 -8.09
C THR A 69 15.96 10.85 -7.47
N VAL A 70 15.21 11.56 -8.33
CA VAL A 70 14.23 12.57 -7.88
C VAL A 70 13.01 11.85 -7.28
N ILE A 71 12.75 12.05 -6.00
CA ILE A 71 11.63 11.44 -5.28
C ILE A 71 10.57 12.50 -4.97
N ILE A 72 9.34 12.27 -5.41
CA ILE A 72 8.16 13.07 -5.06
C ILE A 72 7.45 12.36 -3.91
N ASN A 73 7.69 12.81 -2.69
CA ASN A 73 7.36 12.11 -1.46
C ASN A 73 6.56 12.99 -0.49
N ASP A 74 5.42 12.47 -0.01
CA ASP A 74 4.50 13.10 0.93
C ASP A 74 5.10 13.45 2.31
N ALA A 75 6.26 12.86 2.64
CA ALA A 75 6.87 12.99 3.96
C ALA A 75 7.94 14.09 4.07
N GLU A 76 8.32 14.79 3.00
CA GLU A 76 9.56 15.59 2.98
C GLU A 76 9.44 17.02 2.48
N SER A 77 8.28 17.46 1.98
CA SER A 77 8.14 18.83 1.46
C SER A 77 7.33 19.74 2.39
N SER A 78 7.94 20.83 2.85
CA SER A 78 7.30 21.92 3.58
C SER A 78 6.92 23.12 2.70
N GLU A 79 7.37 23.15 1.44
CA GLU A 79 7.23 24.32 0.56
C GLU A 79 6.01 24.27 -0.37
N ILE A 80 5.37 23.11 -0.52
CA ILE A 80 4.15 22.95 -1.31
C ILE A 80 3.04 22.31 -0.47
N THR A 81 1.79 22.58 -0.84
CA THR A 81 0.65 21.95 -0.16
C THR A 81 0.65 20.44 -0.39
N PHE A 82 0.07 19.69 0.54
CA PHE A 82 -0.03 18.25 0.37
C PHE A 82 -0.86 17.85 -0.86
N ASP A 83 -1.94 18.59 -1.16
CA ASP A 83 -2.75 18.32 -2.35
C ASP A 83 -1.92 18.49 -3.63
N ASP A 84 -1.18 19.59 -3.75
CA ASP A 84 -0.29 19.83 -4.90
C ASP A 84 0.79 18.76 -5.01
N LEU A 85 1.38 18.36 -3.89
CA LEU A 85 2.37 17.28 -3.84
C LEU A 85 1.79 15.96 -4.34
N MET A 86 0.56 15.60 -3.93
CA MET A 86 -0.12 14.39 -4.38
C MET A 86 -0.52 14.46 -5.85
N ARG A 87 -0.95 15.62 -6.34
CA ARG A 87 -1.18 15.84 -7.79
C ARG A 87 0.11 15.71 -8.58
N ARG A 88 1.24 16.19 -8.04
CA ARG A 88 2.56 16.01 -8.65
C ARG A 88 2.99 14.54 -8.67
N THR A 89 2.72 13.78 -7.60
CA THR A 89 2.97 12.33 -7.56
C THR A 89 2.26 11.59 -8.71
N LEU A 90 1.05 12.02 -9.10
CA LEU A 90 0.31 11.44 -10.23
C LEU A 90 0.97 11.69 -11.60
N ARG A 91 1.86 12.67 -11.69
CA ARG A 91 2.62 13.02 -12.91
C ARG A 91 4.05 12.50 -12.90
N SER A 92 4.42 11.67 -11.93
CA SER A 92 5.72 11.01 -11.89
C SER A 92 5.87 9.98 -13.02
N ASP A 93 7.10 9.58 -13.33
CA ASP A 93 7.36 8.54 -14.33
C ASP A 93 7.05 7.15 -13.78
N VAL A 94 7.34 6.94 -12.49
CA VAL A 94 7.09 5.69 -11.77
C VAL A 94 6.41 5.97 -10.44
N LEU A 95 5.27 5.32 -10.19
CA LEU A 95 4.65 5.29 -8.87
C LEU A 95 5.09 4.06 -8.08
N LEU A 96 5.61 4.27 -6.86
CA LEU A 96 5.75 3.20 -5.88
C LEU A 96 4.58 3.23 -4.90
N ALA A 97 3.86 2.11 -4.83
CA ALA A 97 2.71 1.96 -3.96
C ALA A 97 2.60 0.54 -3.40
N SER A 98 1.49 0.27 -2.71
CA SER A 98 1.06 -1.06 -2.29
C SER A 98 -0.45 -1.13 -2.44
N SER A 99 -1.02 -2.33 -2.38
CA SER A 99 -2.46 -2.51 -2.24
C SER A 99 -2.84 -2.69 -0.76
N ASN A 100 -4.11 -2.49 -0.40
CA ASN A 100 -4.56 -2.83 0.96
C ASN A 100 -4.69 -4.35 1.12
N ALA A 101 -5.20 -5.02 0.09
CA ALA A 101 -5.31 -6.47 0.03
C ALA A 101 -5.20 -6.98 -1.41
N VAL A 102 -4.75 -8.23 -1.57
CA VAL A 102 -4.78 -8.98 -2.81
C VAL A 102 -5.50 -10.31 -2.58
N THR A 103 -6.47 -10.61 -3.42
CA THR A 103 -7.27 -11.83 -3.28
C THR A 103 -6.56 -13.04 -3.89
N LEU A 104 -6.93 -14.25 -3.46
CA LEU A 104 -6.40 -15.50 -4.03
C LEU A 104 -6.66 -15.63 -5.53
N ASP A 105 -7.71 -15.00 -6.04
CA ASP A 105 -8.05 -14.94 -7.47
C ASP A 105 -7.48 -13.69 -8.18
N GLY A 106 -6.53 -12.99 -7.56
CA GLY A 106 -5.70 -11.98 -8.21
C GLY A 106 -6.36 -10.62 -8.44
N LYS A 107 -7.27 -10.19 -7.56
CA LYS A 107 -7.84 -8.84 -7.54
C LYS A 107 -7.13 -7.97 -6.52
N LEU A 108 -6.85 -6.72 -6.86
CA LEU A 108 -6.29 -5.73 -5.93
C LEU A 108 -7.43 -4.92 -5.32
N VAL A 109 -7.58 -4.96 -3.99
CA VAL A 109 -8.67 -4.28 -3.28
C VAL A 109 -8.09 -3.14 -2.46
N ASN A 110 -8.67 -1.95 -2.63
CA ASN A 110 -8.17 -0.73 -2.01
C ASN A 110 -9.30 0.11 -1.43
N ILE A 111 -9.09 0.68 -0.24
CA ILE A 111 -9.96 1.68 0.35
C ILE A 111 -9.13 2.90 0.76
N ASP A 112 -9.50 4.06 0.23
CA ASP A 112 -8.81 5.33 0.39
C ASP A 112 -9.72 6.42 0.93
N GLY A 113 -9.12 7.43 1.57
CA GLY A 113 -9.80 8.66 1.99
C GLY A 113 -9.74 9.75 0.92
N MET A 114 -8.52 10.03 0.44
CA MET A 114 -8.25 11.11 -0.53
C MET A 114 -8.27 10.64 -1.99
N GLY A 115 -8.06 9.34 -2.24
CA GLY A 115 -8.09 8.75 -3.58
C GLY A 115 -6.83 8.94 -4.41
N ASN A 116 -5.84 9.71 -3.93
CA ASN A 116 -4.59 9.99 -4.65
C ASN A 116 -3.81 8.72 -4.99
N ARG A 117 -3.72 7.75 -4.08
CA ARG A 117 -3.01 6.49 -4.33
C ARG A 117 -3.73 5.65 -5.37
N VAL A 118 -5.03 5.41 -5.19
CA VAL A 118 -5.81 4.60 -6.16
C VAL A 118 -5.92 5.28 -7.54
N ALA A 119 -6.00 6.61 -7.61
CA ALA A 119 -5.92 7.33 -8.88
C ALA A 119 -4.58 7.05 -9.59
N GLY A 120 -3.48 7.08 -8.82
CA GLY A 120 -2.14 6.73 -9.32
C GLY A 120 -2.04 5.29 -9.81
N MET A 121 -2.68 4.34 -9.12
CA MET A 121 -2.69 2.92 -9.49
C MET A 121 -3.54 2.62 -10.73
N VAL A 122 -4.63 3.36 -10.94
CA VAL A 122 -5.59 3.10 -12.03
C VAL A 122 -5.20 3.81 -13.33
N PHE A 123 -4.73 5.06 -13.27
CA PHE A 123 -4.47 5.85 -14.48
C PHE A 123 -3.31 6.85 -14.38
N GLY A 124 -2.69 7.06 -13.22
CA GLY A 124 -1.67 8.10 -13.04
C GLY A 124 -0.38 7.85 -13.83
N PRO A 125 0.76 7.52 -13.18
CA PRO A 125 2.01 7.25 -13.90
C PRO A 125 1.89 6.09 -14.89
N LYS A 126 2.63 6.15 -16.00
CA LYS A 126 2.69 5.07 -17.00
C LYS A 126 3.20 3.76 -16.41
N LYS A 127 4.02 3.82 -15.35
CA LYS A 127 4.51 2.66 -14.62
C LYS A 127 4.15 2.75 -13.14
N VAL A 128 3.56 1.68 -12.63
CA VAL A 128 3.22 1.51 -11.21
C VAL A 128 3.87 0.24 -10.69
N ILE A 129 4.64 0.34 -9.62
CA ILE A 129 5.24 -0.81 -8.95
C ILE A 129 4.59 -0.97 -7.58
N LEU A 130 3.93 -2.10 -7.37
CA LEU A 130 3.24 -2.46 -6.14
C LEU A 130 4.10 -3.43 -5.33
N VAL A 131 4.45 -3.05 -4.11
CA VAL A 131 5.14 -3.91 -3.14
C VAL A 131 4.13 -4.37 -2.10
N ILE A 132 3.83 -5.66 -2.03
CA ILE A 132 2.73 -6.22 -1.23
C ILE A 132 3.28 -7.35 -0.36
N GLY A 133 3.17 -7.21 0.97
CA GLY A 133 3.57 -8.26 1.91
C GLY A 133 2.55 -9.40 1.95
N GLN A 134 3.00 -10.60 2.33
CA GLN A 134 2.18 -11.80 2.45
C GLN A 134 0.97 -11.60 3.36
N ASN A 135 1.09 -10.72 4.36
CA ASN A 135 0.03 -10.40 5.30
C ASN A 135 -1.19 -9.70 4.64
N LYS A 136 -1.12 -9.37 3.36
CA LYS A 136 -2.18 -8.73 2.60
C LYS A 136 -2.90 -9.67 1.64
N VAL A 137 -2.50 -10.94 1.59
CA VAL A 137 -3.25 -11.97 0.87
C VAL A 137 -4.51 -12.32 1.66
N VAL A 138 -5.64 -12.42 0.98
CA VAL A 138 -6.98 -12.73 1.53
C VAL A 138 -7.72 -13.66 0.56
N ARG A 139 -8.76 -14.37 1.03
CA ARG A 139 -9.49 -15.34 0.19
C ARG A 139 -10.15 -14.68 -1.02
N ASP A 140 -10.92 -13.62 -0.78
CA ASP A 140 -11.81 -13.01 -1.76
C ASP A 140 -12.02 -11.51 -1.48
N THR A 141 -12.83 -10.85 -2.32
CA THR A 141 -13.10 -9.41 -2.23
C THR A 141 -13.93 -9.05 -0.98
N ASP A 142 -14.81 -9.93 -0.54
CA ASP A 142 -15.65 -9.68 0.64
C ASP A 142 -14.80 -9.70 1.91
N GLU A 143 -13.93 -10.70 2.07
CA GLU A 143 -12.93 -10.74 3.14
C GLU A 143 -12.02 -9.51 3.09
N ALA A 144 -11.57 -9.12 1.88
CA ALA A 144 -10.75 -7.92 1.72
C ALA A 144 -11.46 -6.67 2.26
N ILE A 145 -12.70 -6.42 1.84
CA ILE A 145 -13.47 -5.25 2.23
C ILE A 145 -13.77 -5.28 3.74
N ASP A 146 -14.20 -6.43 4.26
CA ASP A 146 -14.48 -6.62 5.68
C ASP A 146 -13.24 -6.32 6.51
N ARG A 147 -12.13 -6.97 6.22
CA ARG A 147 -10.86 -6.77 6.93
C ARG A 147 -10.38 -5.32 6.83
N ILE A 148 -10.50 -4.69 5.66
CA ILE A 148 -10.08 -3.29 5.53
C ILE A 148 -10.97 -2.37 6.38
N LYS A 149 -12.30 -2.54 6.36
CA LYS A 149 -13.23 -1.67 7.08
C LYS A 149 -13.25 -1.92 8.59
N ASN A 150 -13.18 -3.18 9.02
CA ASN A 150 -13.37 -3.58 10.41
C ASN A 150 -12.08 -3.74 11.21
N VAL A 151 -10.94 -3.87 10.53
CA VAL A 151 -9.66 -4.13 11.20
C VAL A 151 -8.62 -3.06 10.87
N ILE A 152 -8.36 -2.82 9.58
CA ILE A 152 -7.26 -1.95 9.14
C ILE A 152 -7.62 -0.47 9.31
N ALA A 153 -8.78 -0.04 8.80
CA ALA A 153 -9.22 1.36 8.86
C ALA A 153 -9.41 1.86 10.29
N PRO A 154 -10.01 1.12 11.25
CA PRO A 154 -10.12 1.57 12.64
C PRO A 154 -8.75 1.76 13.30
N CYS A 155 -7.81 0.84 13.07
CA CYS A 155 -6.44 0.98 13.57
C CYS A 155 -5.75 2.22 12.97
N HIS A 156 -5.92 2.44 11.68
CA HIS A 156 -5.33 3.58 10.97
C HIS A 156 -5.96 4.91 11.40
N ALA A 157 -7.28 4.95 11.55
CA ALA A 157 -8.04 6.09 12.04
C ALA A 157 -7.62 6.49 13.47
N ARG A 158 -7.40 5.50 14.34
CA ARG A 158 -6.86 5.70 15.69
C ARG A 158 -5.45 6.26 15.66
N TYR A 159 -4.58 5.71 14.80
CA TYR A 159 -3.21 6.22 14.64
C TYR A 159 -3.19 7.71 14.24
N TYR A 160 -4.08 8.11 13.33
CA TYR A 160 -4.20 9.50 12.91
C TYR A 160 -4.98 10.40 13.89
N GLY A 161 -5.60 9.84 14.92
CA GLY A 161 -6.42 10.60 15.85
C GLY A 161 -7.67 11.21 15.21
N THR A 162 -8.21 10.59 14.15
CA THR A 162 -9.39 11.13 13.46
C THR A 162 -10.61 11.15 14.38
N LYS A 163 -11.51 12.13 14.19
CA LYS A 163 -12.80 12.23 14.90
C LYS A 163 -13.85 11.28 14.30
N THR A 164 -13.49 10.01 14.13
CA THR A 164 -14.38 8.96 13.62
C THR A 164 -14.75 7.99 14.73
N PRO A 165 -15.97 7.43 14.75
CA PRO A 165 -16.37 6.45 15.77
C PRO A 165 -15.43 5.23 15.83
N CYS A 166 -14.91 4.78 14.68
CA CYS A 166 -14.03 3.63 14.61
C CYS A 166 -12.65 3.87 15.23
N ALA A 167 -12.16 5.13 15.25
CA ALA A 167 -10.90 5.46 15.93
C ALA A 167 -10.99 5.17 17.44
N THR A 168 -12.14 5.47 18.05
CA THR A 168 -12.41 5.25 19.47
C THR A 168 -12.81 3.80 19.76
N THR A 169 -13.84 3.32 19.08
CA THR A 169 -14.46 2.01 19.37
C THR A 169 -13.63 0.83 18.87
N GLY A 170 -12.84 1.02 17.81
CA GLY A 170 -12.06 -0.06 17.18
C GLY A 170 -12.86 -0.90 16.17
N HIS A 171 -14.14 -0.61 15.93
CA HIS A 171 -14.99 -1.31 14.97
C HIS A 171 -15.68 -0.33 14.02
N CYS A 172 -15.99 -0.78 12.81
CA CYS A 172 -16.68 0.05 11.82
C CYS A 172 -18.16 0.19 12.17
N THR A 173 -18.70 1.39 12.01
CA THR A 173 -20.14 1.67 12.13
C THR A 173 -20.71 2.31 10.86
N ASP A 174 -19.98 2.20 9.74
CA ASP A 174 -20.25 2.89 8.47
C ASP A 174 -20.63 4.36 8.66
N CYS A 175 -19.78 5.09 9.39
CA CYS A 175 -20.11 6.42 9.85
C CYS A 175 -20.22 7.47 8.73
N ASN A 176 -20.96 8.55 9.03
CA ASN A 176 -21.04 9.77 8.22
C ASN A 176 -20.10 10.89 8.71
N SER A 177 -19.06 10.55 9.48
CA SER A 177 -18.13 11.56 10.01
C SER A 177 -17.41 12.30 8.87
N PRO A 178 -17.29 13.63 8.93
CA PRO A 178 -16.49 14.40 7.97
C PRO A 178 -15.00 14.00 8.04
N SER A 179 -14.51 13.41 9.13
CA SER A 179 -13.14 12.88 9.22
C SER A 179 -13.00 11.43 8.69
N ARG A 180 -14.02 10.87 8.00
CA ARG A 180 -13.99 9.51 7.44
C ARG A 180 -12.79 9.32 6.49
N ILE A 181 -11.99 8.29 6.76
CA ILE A 181 -10.79 7.93 5.96
C ILE A 181 -11.05 6.82 4.92
N CYS A 182 -12.24 6.23 4.91
CA CYS A 182 -12.63 5.12 4.04
C CYS A 182 -13.75 5.56 3.08
N ARG A 183 -13.44 6.50 2.19
CA ARG A 183 -14.40 7.18 1.30
C ARG A 183 -14.52 6.55 -0.08
N ILE A 184 -13.44 5.97 -0.58
CA ILE A 184 -13.31 5.46 -1.94
C ILE A 184 -12.92 4.00 -1.85
N THR A 185 -13.69 3.12 -2.50
CA THR A 185 -13.32 1.71 -2.65
C THR A 185 -13.03 1.44 -4.12
N THR A 186 -11.90 0.82 -4.41
CA THR A 186 -11.58 0.35 -5.77
C THR A 186 -11.20 -1.11 -5.76
N ILE A 187 -11.65 -1.82 -6.79
CA ILE A 187 -11.29 -3.20 -7.07
C ILE A 187 -10.68 -3.18 -8.47
N ILE A 188 -9.38 -3.47 -8.56
CA ILE A 188 -8.69 -3.64 -9.84
C ILE A 188 -8.70 -5.13 -10.14
N GLU A 189 -9.69 -5.55 -10.94
CA GLU A 189 -9.86 -6.96 -11.31
C GLU A 189 -8.82 -7.43 -12.34
N LYS A 190 -8.39 -6.53 -13.23
CA LYS A 190 -7.44 -6.80 -14.30
C LYS A 190 -6.51 -5.60 -14.51
N LYS A 191 -5.33 -5.83 -15.10
CA LYS A 191 -4.38 -4.76 -15.43
C LYS A 191 -5.08 -3.63 -16.22
N PRO A 192 -4.96 -2.36 -15.79
CA PRO A 192 -5.45 -1.22 -16.57
C PRO A 192 -4.77 -1.14 -17.94
N MET A 193 -5.53 -0.76 -18.98
CA MET A 193 -5.07 -0.83 -20.38
C MET A 193 -3.83 0.04 -20.67
N PHE A 194 -3.70 1.19 -20.00
CA PHE A 194 -2.66 2.19 -20.30
C PHE A 194 -1.62 2.36 -19.18
N THR A 195 -1.69 1.54 -18.14
CA THR A 195 -0.77 1.59 -17.00
C THR A 195 -0.01 0.28 -16.93
N ASP A 196 1.32 0.36 -17.04
CA ASP A 196 2.17 -0.80 -16.78
C ASP A 196 2.27 -1.04 -15.27
N VAL A 197 1.68 -2.15 -14.82
CA VAL A 197 1.64 -2.51 -13.40
C VAL A 197 2.57 -3.69 -13.15
N VAL A 198 3.57 -3.45 -12.30
CA VAL A 198 4.47 -4.46 -11.75
C VAL A 198 4.03 -4.79 -10.33
N ILE A 199 3.93 -6.07 -9.99
CA ILE A 199 3.54 -6.52 -8.66
C ILE A 199 4.64 -7.39 -8.07
N LEU A 200 5.22 -6.94 -6.96
CA LEU A 200 6.15 -7.71 -6.15
C LEU A 200 5.45 -8.14 -4.86
N LEU A 201 5.23 -9.43 -4.77
CA LEU A 201 4.76 -10.10 -3.58
C LEU A 201 5.97 -10.45 -2.70
N VAL A 202 5.90 -10.15 -1.41
CA VAL A 202 7.03 -10.32 -0.47
C VAL A 202 6.64 -11.25 0.67
N GLY A 203 7.47 -12.26 0.95
CA GLY A 203 7.29 -13.25 2.03
C GLY A 203 7.42 -12.71 3.47
N GLU A 204 7.35 -11.38 3.64
CA GLU A 204 7.41 -10.70 4.93
C GLU A 204 6.10 -9.96 5.21
N ASP A 205 5.81 -9.77 6.49
CA ASP A 205 4.67 -8.93 6.90
C ASP A 205 5.01 -7.45 6.66
N LEU A 206 4.38 -6.83 5.65
CA LEU A 206 4.61 -5.44 5.26
C LEU A 206 3.34 -4.60 5.35
N GLY A 207 3.52 -3.32 5.64
CA GLY A 207 2.47 -2.31 5.77
C GLY A 207 1.55 -2.59 6.95
N LEU A 208 0.30 -2.16 6.81
CA LEU A 208 -0.78 -2.45 7.74
C LEU A 208 -1.65 -3.56 7.12
N GLY A 209 -1.85 -4.65 7.83
CA GLY A 209 -2.70 -5.76 7.40
C GLY A 209 -2.53 -6.98 8.30
N TRP A 210 -3.62 -7.44 8.90
CA TRP A 210 -3.66 -8.68 9.66
C TRP A 210 -5.07 -9.25 9.69
N ASP A 211 -5.15 -10.50 10.13
CA ASP A 211 -6.39 -11.20 10.42
C ASP A 211 -6.61 -11.28 11.95
N PRO A 212 -7.83 -11.07 12.47
CA PRO A 212 -8.15 -11.28 13.88
C PRO A 212 -7.78 -12.66 14.44
N ASP A 213 -7.82 -13.70 13.61
CA ASP A 213 -7.55 -15.09 13.98
C ASP A 213 -6.05 -15.41 14.04
N TRP A 214 -5.19 -14.50 13.56
CA TRP A 214 -3.74 -14.65 13.74
C TRP A 214 -3.31 -14.42 15.18
N THR A 215 -2.15 -15.00 15.53
CA THR A 215 -1.61 -14.87 16.90
C THR A 215 -1.42 -13.40 17.30
N ALA A 216 -1.66 -13.11 18.58
CA ALA A 216 -1.54 -11.76 19.11
C ALA A 216 -0.13 -11.17 18.89
N GLU A 217 0.90 -12.00 18.97
CA GLU A 217 2.29 -11.61 18.76
C GLU A 217 2.54 -11.14 17.32
N ARG A 218 2.00 -11.87 16.33
CA ARG A 218 2.12 -11.46 14.92
C ARG A 218 1.39 -10.14 14.67
N ARG A 219 0.16 -10.01 15.18
CA ARG A 219 -0.65 -8.78 15.05
C ARG A 219 0.06 -7.58 15.68
N GLU A 220 0.58 -7.72 16.90
CA GLU A 220 1.27 -6.64 17.59
C GLU A 220 2.60 -6.28 16.93
N ARG A 221 3.34 -7.27 16.40
CA ARG A 221 4.54 -7.02 15.59
C ARG A 221 4.20 -6.17 14.36
N ILE A 222 3.16 -6.52 13.62
CA ILE A 222 2.73 -5.75 12.43
C ILE A 222 2.33 -4.32 12.82
N ALA A 223 1.50 -4.19 13.86
CA ALA A 223 1.01 -2.90 14.32
C ALA A 223 2.14 -2.00 14.84
N SER A 224 3.08 -2.54 15.62
CA SER A 224 4.23 -1.79 16.16
C SER A 224 5.18 -1.31 15.06
N VAL A 225 5.58 -2.18 14.13
CA VAL A 225 6.44 -1.80 12.99
C VAL A 225 5.75 -0.76 12.12
N TYR A 226 4.44 -0.89 11.90
CA TYR A 226 3.66 0.13 11.19
C TYR A 226 3.70 1.49 11.90
N ARG A 227 3.38 1.54 13.20
CA ARG A 227 3.40 2.77 13.99
C ARG A 227 4.77 3.44 13.95
N GLU A 228 5.84 2.66 14.11
CA GLU A 228 7.21 3.16 14.07
C GLU A 228 7.57 3.74 12.69
N THR A 229 7.22 3.04 11.61
CA THR A 229 7.45 3.55 10.25
C THR A 229 6.67 4.83 9.99
N ARG A 230 5.43 4.94 10.50
CA ARG A 230 4.60 6.14 10.33
C ARG A 230 5.09 7.34 11.16
N LYS A 231 5.82 7.15 12.27
CA LYS A 231 6.44 8.27 13.02
C LYS A 231 7.39 9.10 12.16
N ARG A 232 7.99 8.49 11.13
CA ARG A 232 8.92 9.14 10.19
C ARG A 232 8.21 9.99 9.13
N TYR A 233 6.88 10.02 9.09
CA TYR A 233 6.13 10.87 8.16
C TYR A 233 6.06 12.31 8.72
N ALA A 234 6.17 13.31 7.85
CA ALA A 234 6.04 14.71 8.25
C ALA A 234 4.70 14.99 8.96
N PRO A 235 4.69 15.86 10.00
CA PRO A 235 3.46 16.25 10.71
C PRO A 235 2.36 16.81 9.79
N ALA A 236 2.73 17.46 8.68
CA ALA A 236 1.79 18.02 7.70
C ALA A 236 0.83 16.96 7.11
N SER A 237 1.30 15.72 6.94
CA SER A 237 0.47 14.60 6.47
C SER A 237 -0.64 14.17 7.46
N ARG A 238 -0.59 14.65 8.71
CA ARG A 238 -1.59 14.36 9.76
C ARG A 238 -2.72 15.39 9.84
N ARG A 239 -2.51 16.62 9.35
CA ARG A 239 -3.44 17.75 9.49
C ARG A 239 -4.60 17.73 8.49
N LEU A 240 -4.58 16.87 7.47
CA LEU A 240 -5.61 16.80 6.43
C LEU A 240 -6.90 16.12 6.87
N LEU A 241 -6.92 15.60 8.09
CA LEU A 241 -8.04 14.88 8.68
C LEU A 241 -8.71 15.67 9.83
N GLU A 242 -8.23 16.88 10.09
CA GLU A 242 -8.79 17.89 10.99
C GLU A 242 -9.85 18.75 10.27
#